data_AF-A0A1A8W0T9-F1
#
_entry.id   AF-A0A1A8W0T9-F1
#
_cell.length_a   1.000
_cell.length_b   1.000
_cell.length_c   1.000
_cell.angle_alpha   90.00
_cell.angle_beta   90.00
_cell.angle_gamma   90.00
#
_symmetry.space_group_name_H-M   'P 1'
#
loop_
_entity.id
_entity.type
_entity.pdbx_description
1 polymer ?
#
loop_
_entity_poly.entity_id
_entity_poly.type
_entity_poly.pdbx_seq_one_letter_code
_entity_poly.pdbx_strand_id
1 'polypeptide(L)'
;MSGLVTNLNIESGYFNDELKEEPNESNFMYVNISMLIRAYKKDRHKLTILNKKLNLIKIVGFVLNIEEKKEFIVYTIDDTTGYIKAKLLLTYSFSNYNEKNDDIKVNDIIQIFGICNTVSINEDLSISISSINKLNSFNYLCHHHLLVFYNYLKYIEDEKKKPIEDEKSENDGEGNPSSVQNNENPFFNSFFY
;
A
#
# COMPACT_ATOMS: atom_id res chain seq x y z
N MET A 1 34.07 2.69 54.91
CA MET A 1 33.83 2.53 53.46
C MET A 1 33.04 3.74 52.99
N SER A 2 33.70 4.66 52.27
CA SER A 2 33.07 5.86 51.71
C SER A 2 33.33 5.81 50.21
N GLY A 3 32.27 5.63 49.42
CA GLY A 3 32.32 5.45 47.99
C GLY A 3 32.62 6.76 47.27
N LEU A 4 33.69 6.76 46.49
CA LEU A 4 33.98 7.76 45.47
C LEU A 4 32.91 7.68 44.37
N VAL A 5 32.12 8.73 44.23
CA VAL A 5 31.27 8.94 43.05
C VAL A 5 32.12 9.68 42.02
N THR A 6 32.61 8.95 41.03
CA THR A 6 33.25 9.54 39.85
C THR A 6 32.17 10.09 38.92
N ASN A 7 32.09 11.43 38.82
CA ASN A 7 31.35 12.12 37.78
C ASN A 7 32.03 11.88 36.42
N LEU A 8 31.39 11.06 35.58
CA LEU A 8 31.75 10.93 34.17
C LEU A 8 30.96 11.98 33.39
N ASN A 9 31.59 13.15 33.22
CA ASN A 9 31.18 14.12 32.20
C ASN A 9 31.59 13.52 30.85
N ILE A 10 30.70 12.75 30.23
CA ILE A 10 30.85 12.31 28.84
C ILE A 10 30.13 13.35 27.99
N GLU A 11 30.93 14.21 27.36
CA GLU A 11 30.48 15.10 26.30
C GLU A 11 29.78 14.26 25.22
N SER A 12 28.46 14.42 25.14
CA SER A 12 27.59 13.81 24.14
C SER A 12 27.80 14.47 22.78
N GLY A 13 28.90 14.11 22.13
CA GLY A 13 29.15 14.40 20.73
C GLY A 13 28.32 13.51 19.81
N TYR A 14 27.55 14.15 18.92
CA TYR A 14 27.09 13.63 17.62
C TYR A 14 25.99 12.55 17.57
N PHE A 15 25.00 12.57 18.47
CA PHE A 15 23.74 11.82 18.28
C PHE A 15 22.52 12.62 18.74
N ASN A 16 22.40 13.87 18.29
CA ASN A 16 21.17 14.68 18.46
C ASN A 16 20.70 15.24 17.10
N ASP A 17 20.79 14.43 16.04
CA ASP A 17 19.77 14.57 15.01
C ASP A 17 18.56 13.87 15.59
N GLU A 18 17.63 14.67 16.12
CA GLU A 18 16.26 14.25 16.38
C GLU A 18 15.75 13.55 15.12
N LEU A 19 15.87 12.23 15.08
CA LEU A 19 15.11 11.38 14.18
C LEU A 19 13.66 11.66 14.54
N LYS A 20 13.07 12.64 13.86
CA LYS A 20 11.63 12.83 13.84
C LYS A 20 11.09 11.54 13.27
N GLU A 21 10.69 10.62 14.15
CA GLU A 21 9.84 9.51 13.78
C GLU A 21 8.62 10.15 13.12
N GLU A 22 8.56 10.11 11.79
CA GLU A 22 7.34 10.50 11.10
C GLU A 22 6.22 9.67 11.73
N PRO A 23 5.10 10.30 12.16
CA PRO A 23 4.00 9.57 12.76
C PRO A 23 3.60 8.46 11.80
N ASN A 24 3.88 7.23 12.20
CA ASN A 24 3.67 6.07 11.37
C ASN A 24 2.18 5.74 11.44
N GLU A 25 1.35 6.59 10.83
CA GLU A 25 -0.07 6.31 10.70
C GLU A 25 -0.22 4.96 10.02
N SER A 26 -0.81 4.00 10.72
CA SER A 26 -1.06 2.65 10.22
C SER A 26 -2.08 2.72 9.09
N ASN A 27 -1.61 3.02 7.89
CA ASN A 27 -2.46 3.21 6.73
C ASN A 27 -2.75 1.86 6.08
N PHE A 28 -3.92 1.32 6.42
CA PHE A 28 -4.52 0.17 5.76
C PHE A 28 -5.32 0.60 4.53
N MET A 29 -5.11 -0.08 3.40
CA MET A 29 -5.80 0.27 2.16
C MET A 29 -6.29 -0.97 1.39
N TYR A 30 -7.52 -0.90 0.91
CA TYR A 30 -8.01 -1.78 -0.15
C TYR A 30 -7.43 -1.28 -1.47
N VAL A 31 -6.72 -2.13 -2.21
CA VAL A 31 -6.09 -1.74 -3.46
C VAL A 31 -6.38 -2.76 -4.55
N ASN A 32 -6.39 -2.29 -5.80
CA ASN A 32 -6.29 -3.15 -6.98
C ASN A 32 -4.82 -3.24 -7.42
N ILE A 33 -4.45 -4.34 -8.07
CA ILE A 33 -3.08 -4.60 -8.52
C ILE A 33 -2.60 -3.53 -9.51
N SER A 34 -3.47 -3.11 -10.43
CA SER A 34 -3.18 -2.00 -11.35
C SER A 34 -2.76 -0.70 -10.64
N MET A 35 -3.36 -0.39 -9.49
CA MET A 35 -3.01 0.81 -8.72
C MET A 35 -1.60 0.71 -8.16
N LEU A 36 -1.23 -0.46 -7.64
CA LEU A 36 0.11 -0.73 -7.13
C LEU A 36 1.15 -0.62 -8.25
N ILE A 37 0.89 -1.26 -9.39
CA ILE A 37 1.79 -1.22 -10.56
C ILE A 37 1.95 0.22 -11.07
N ARG A 38 0.86 1.00 -11.18
CA ARG A 38 0.91 2.40 -11.62
C ARG A 38 1.69 3.28 -10.63
N ALA A 39 1.46 3.11 -9.32
CA ALA A 39 2.19 3.84 -8.29
C ALA A 39 3.69 3.51 -8.32
N TYR A 40 4.06 2.23 -8.46
CA TYR A 40 5.45 1.80 -8.56
C TYR A 40 6.14 2.30 -9.84
N LYS A 41 5.42 2.36 -10.96
CA LYS A 41 5.92 2.96 -12.21
C LYS A 41 6.18 4.45 -12.09
N LYS A 42 5.38 5.17 -11.27
CA LYS A 42 5.56 6.60 -11.01
C LYS A 42 6.78 6.85 -10.13
N ASP A 43 6.93 6.08 -9.05
CA ASP A 43 8.07 6.16 -8.14
C ASP A 43 8.39 4.77 -7.58
N ARG A 44 9.58 4.25 -7.92
CA ARG A 44 10.03 2.93 -7.49
C ARG A 44 10.46 2.90 -6.03
N HIS A 45 10.90 4.03 -5.48
CA HIS A 45 11.44 4.12 -4.12
C HIS A 45 10.35 4.44 -3.10
N LYS A 46 9.33 5.19 -3.52
CA LYS A 46 8.24 5.64 -2.65
C LYS A 46 6.87 5.26 -3.21
N LEU A 47 6.34 4.13 -2.77
CA LEU A 47 4.98 3.72 -3.13
C LEU A 47 3.95 4.55 -2.36
N THR A 48 3.31 5.46 -3.07
CA THR A 48 2.23 6.31 -2.55
C THR A 48 0.96 6.14 -3.37
N ILE A 49 -0.17 6.00 -2.69
CA ILE A 49 -1.50 5.99 -3.31
C ILE A 49 -2.37 6.96 -2.51
N LEU A 50 -3.10 7.83 -3.20
CA LEU A 50 -3.97 8.86 -2.60
C LEU A 50 -3.21 9.80 -1.65
N ASN A 51 -1.99 10.17 -2.02
CA ASN A 51 -1.05 10.96 -1.21
C ASN A 51 -0.71 10.34 0.17
N LYS A 52 -1.01 9.06 0.38
CA LYS A 52 -0.63 8.34 1.59
C LYS A 52 0.43 7.29 1.29
N LYS A 53 1.36 7.11 2.23
CA LYS A 53 2.33 6.02 2.21
C LYS A 53 1.58 4.69 2.41
N LEU A 54 1.94 3.67 1.63
CA LEU A 54 1.38 2.34 1.80
C LEU A 54 2.10 1.59 2.92
N ASN A 55 1.34 1.19 3.93
CA ASN A 55 1.85 0.37 5.03
C ASN A 55 1.31 -1.07 4.92
N LEU A 56 -0.01 -1.24 5.01
CA LEU A 56 -0.67 -2.54 4.89
C LEU A 56 -1.74 -2.49 3.80
N ILE A 57 -1.76 -3.49 2.94
CA ILE A 57 -2.76 -3.60 1.88
C ILE A 57 -3.61 -4.85 2.03
N LYS A 58 -4.85 -4.75 1.53
CA LYS A 58 -5.68 -5.90 1.20
C LYS A 58 -5.86 -5.98 -0.31
N ILE A 59 -5.69 -7.18 -0.87
CA ILE A 59 -6.06 -7.52 -2.23
C ILE A 59 -6.93 -8.79 -2.23
N VAL A 60 -7.76 -8.92 -3.24
CA VAL A 60 -8.54 -10.13 -3.53
C VAL A 60 -8.31 -10.47 -4.99
N GLY A 61 -8.08 -11.74 -5.31
CA GLY A 61 -7.82 -12.17 -6.68
C GLY A 61 -7.74 -13.68 -6.82
N PHE A 62 -7.57 -14.14 -8.06
CA PHE A 62 -7.38 -15.53 -8.42
C PHE A 62 -5.90 -15.93 -8.32
N VAL A 63 -5.65 -17.15 -7.89
CA VAL A 63 -4.32 -17.76 -7.96
C VAL A 63 -4.08 -18.26 -9.38
N LEU A 64 -3.16 -17.64 -10.11
CA LEU A 64 -2.75 -18.10 -11.45
C LEU A 64 -1.63 -19.15 -11.41
N ASN A 65 -0.73 -19.03 -10.44
CA ASN A 65 0.42 -19.93 -10.31
C ASN A 65 0.89 -20.02 -8.86
N ILE A 66 1.45 -21.16 -8.50
CA ILE A 66 2.05 -21.42 -7.18
C ILE A 66 3.46 -21.99 -7.41
N GLU A 67 4.47 -21.30 -6.90
CA GLU A 67 5.86 -21.77 -6.92
C GLU A 67 6.32 -22.01 -5.48
N GLU A 68 6.50 -23.27 -5.11
CA GLU A 68 7.04 -23.63 -3.80
C GLU A 68 8.57 -23.59 -3.82
N LYS A 69 9.14 -22.85 -2.86
CA LYS A 69 10.59 -22.85 -2.58
C LYS A 69 10.83 -23.25 -1.14
N LYS A 70 12.09 -23.52 -0.81
CA LYS A 70 12.50 -24.02 0.50
C LYS A 70 12.05 -23.14 1.68
N GLU A 71 12.10 -21.83 1.51
CA GLU A 71 11.84 -20.86 2.61
C GLU A 71 10.61 -20.00 2.37
N PHE A 72 9.97 -20.08 1.20
CA PHE A 72 8.80 -19.29 0.87
C PHE A 72 7.98 -19.92 -0.27
N ILE A 73 6.69 -19.61 -0.31
CA ILE A 73 5.79 -19.91 -1.43
C ILE A 73 5.54 -18.62 -2.19
N VAL A 74 5.64 -18.65 -3.52
CA VAL A 74 5.30 -17.51 -4.38
C VAL A 74 3.98 -17.79 -5.07
N TYR A 75 2.99 -16.94 -4.82
CA TYR A 75 1.72 -16.94 -5.53
C TYR A 75 1.74 -15.88 -6.62
N THR A 76 1.29 -16.21 -7.82
CA THR A 76 0.95 -15.21 -8.85
C THR A 76 -0.54 -14.95 -8.79
N ILE A 77 -0.93 -13.72 -8.47
CA ILE A 77 -2.32 -13.35 -8.20
C ILE A 77 -2.82 -12.41 -9.29
N ASP A 78 -4.05 -12.62 -9.76
CA ASP A 78 -4.74 -11.78 -10.73
C ASP A 78 -6.08 -11.28 -10.17
N ASP A 79 -6.26 -9.97 -10.13
CA ASP A 79 -7.49 -9.32 -9.66
C ASP A 79 -8.35 -8.78 -10.81
N THR A 80 -8.11 -9.22 -12.05
CA THR A 80 -8.69 -8.71 -13.31
C THR A 80 -8.22 -7.33 -13.74
N THR A 81 -7.49 -6.60 -12.89
CA THR A 81 -6.87 -5.31 -13.23
C THR A 81 -5.37 -5.44 -13.52
N GLY A 82 -4.76 -6.55 -13.11
CA GLY A 82 -3.38 -6.90 -13.38
C GLY A 82 -2.95 -8.10 -12.54
N TYR A 83 -1.71 -8.54 -12.75
CA TYR A 83 -1.12 -9.64 -12.00
C TYR A 83 0.08 -9.20 -11.16
N ILE A 84 0.27 -9.82 -9.99
CA ILE A 84 1.39 -9.53 -9.10
C ILE A 84 1.89 -10.80 -8.40
N LYS A 85 3.20 -10.83 -8.11
CA LYS A 85 3.80 -11.90 -7.31
C LYS A 85 3.69 -11.56 -5.82
N ALA A 86 3.21 -12.51 -5.03
CA ALA A 86 3.09 -12.40 -3.58
C ALA A 86 3.88 -13.54 -2.92
N LYS A 87 4.84 -13.20 -2.05
CA LYS A 87 5.75 -14.12 -1.37
C LYS A 87 5.25 -14.36 0.04
N LEU A 88 5.02 -15.61 0.41
CA LEU A 88 4.68 -16.06 1.76
C LEU A 88 5.89 -16.74 2.37
N LEU A 89 6.46 -16.18 3.44
CA LEU A 89 7.61 -16.74 4.12
C LEU A 89 7.19 -17.96 4.96
N LEU A 90 7.91 -19.09 4.82
CA LEU A 90 7.69 -20.34 5.55
C LEU A 90 8.53 -20.42 6.84
N THR A 91 9.56 -19.58 6.95
CA THR A 91 10.44 -19.48 8.12
C THR A 91 9.71 -18.76 9.26
N TYR A 92 8.82 -19.49 9.92
CA TYR A 92 8.64 -19.59 11.36
C TYR A 92 7.45 -20.53 11.52
N SER A 93 7.73 -21.70 12.05
CA SER A 93 6.76 -22.56 12.72
C SER A 93 6.17 -21.83 13.94
N PHE A 94 5.45 -20.74 13.72
CA PHE A 94 4.39 -20.30 14.60
C PHE A 94 3.21 -21.18 14.25
N SER A 95 2.98 -22.16 15.12
CA SER A 95 1.81 -22.98 15.45
C SER A 95 0.40 -22.70 14.88
N ASN A 96 0.21 -21.77 13.94
CA ASN A 96 -1.08 -21.44 13.32
C ASN A 96 -1.10 -21.66 11.79
N TYR A 97 0.02 -21.96 11.13
CA TYR A 97 -0.01 -22.25 9.68
C TYR A 97 -0.67 -23.61 9.35
N ASN A 98 -0.86 -24.48 10.35
CA ASN A 98 -1.23 -25.88 10.14
C ASN A 98 -2.68 -26.27 10.47
N GLU A 99 -3.56 -25.36 10.95
CA GLU A 99 -4.88 -25.82 11.45
C GLU A 99 -6.11 -25.31 10.67
N LYS A 100 -6.01 -24.30 9.80
CA LYS A 100 -7.22 -23.72 9.16
C LYS A 100 -7.10 -23.26 7.70
N ASN A 101 -5.95 -23.46 7.04
CA ASN A 101 -5.85 -23.06 5.65
C ASN A 101 -6.39 -24.19 4.77
N ASP A 102 -7.59 -23.98 4.22
CA ASP A 102 -8.06 -24.76 3.09
C ASP A 102 -6.95 -24.83 2.03
N ASP A 103 -6.69 -26.04 1.51
CA ASP A 103 -5.69 -26.31 0.47
C ASP A 103 -5.88 -25.35 -0.72
N ILE A 104 -5.03 -24.32 -0.80
CA ILE A 104 -5.08 -23.25 -1.83
C ILE A 104 -4.49 -23.80 -3.12
N LYS A 105 -5.29 -23.77 -4.19
CA LYS A 105 -4.95 -24.28 -5.51
C LYS A 105 -4.98 -23.17 -6.56
N VAL A 106 -4.37 -23.46 -7.71
CA VAL A 106 -4.56 -22.64 -8.91
C VAL A 106 -6.05 -22.54 -9.23
N ASN A 107 -6.47 -21.34 -9.66
CA ASN A 107 -7.85 -20.90 -9.87
C ASN A 107 -8.68 -20.64 -8.60
N ASP A 108 -8.16 -20.89 -7.40
CA ASP A 108 -8.85 -20.45 -6.19
C ASP A 108 -8.85 -18.92 -6.08
N ILE A 109 -9.93 -18.40 -5.51
CA ILE A 109 -10.04 -17.00 -5.13
C ILE A 109 -9.49 -16.88 -3.71
N ILE A 110 -8.60 -15.92 -3.49
CA ILE A 110 -7.98 -15.69 -2.20
C ILE A 110 -8.07 -14.22 -1.79
N GLN A 111 -8.04 -13.96 -0.49
CA GLN A 111 -7.71 -12.66 0.05
C GLN A 111 -6.28 -12.68 0.62
N ILE A 112 -5.54 -11.62 0.35
CA ILE A 112 -4.20 -11.40 0.91
C ILE A 112 -4.20 -10.08 1.68
N PHE A 113 -3.63 -10.14 2.88
CA PHE A 113 -3.13 -8.98 3.60
C PHE A 113 -1.60 -9.01 3.54
N GLY A 114 -0.98 -7.89 3.15
CA GLY A 114 0.47 -7.85 2.98
C GLY A 114 1.05 -6.46 2.85
N ILE A 115 2.37 -6.43 2.70
CA ILE A 115 3.17 -5.21 2.56
C ILE A 115 3.82 -5.23 1.17
N CYS A 116 3.80 -4.10 0.47
CA CYS A 116 4.48 -3.99 -0.82
C CYS A 116 5.98 -3.82 -0.61
N ASN A 117 6.77 -4.69 -1.21
CA ASN A 117 8.23 -4.54 -1.24
C ASN A 117 8.61 -3.70 -2.45
N THR A 118 9.19 -2.54 -2.20
CA THR A 118 9.63 -1.60 -3.23
C THR A 118 11.13 -1.72 -3.56
N VAL A 119 11.86 -2.59 -2.87
CA VAL A 119 13.34 -2.60 -2.90
C VAL A 119 13.89 -3.92 -3.42
N SER A 120 14.38 -3.89 -4.66
CA SER A 120 15.78 -4.18 -5.00
C SER A 120 16.01 -3.82 -6.47
N ILE A 121 17.25 -3.47 -6.82
CA ILE A 121 17.65 -2.91 -8.13
C ILE A 121 17.22 -3.79 -9.34
N ASN A 122 16.93 -5.08 -9.09
CA ASN A 122 16.59 -6.07 -10.11
C ASN A 122 15.30 -6.87 -9.82
N GLU A 123 14.55 -6.60 -8.74
CA GLU A 123 13.29 -7.30 -8.50
C GLU A 123 12.09 -6.42 -8.86
N ASP A 124 11.12 -7.03 -9.57
CA ASP A 124 9.82 -6.44 -9.80
C ASP A 124 9.04 -6.25 -8.49
N LEU A 125 8.09 -5.31 -8.50
CA LEU A 125 7.15 -5.07 -7.41
C LEU A 125 6.51 -6.40 -6.94
N SER A 126 6.65 -6.69 -5.65
CA SER A 126 6.09 -7.89 -5.03
C SER A 126 5.45 -7.59 -3.68
N ILE A 127 4.57 -8.48 -3.24
CA ILE A 127 3.88 -8.37 -1.95
C ILE A 127 4.48 -9.40 -0.98
N SER A 128 4.90 -8.98 0.19
CA SER A 128 5.13 -9.88 1.34
C SER A 128 3.80 -10.19 1.99
N ILE A 129 3.38 -11.46 1.98
CA ILE A 129 2.11 -11.91 2.54
C ILE A 129 2.23 -11.98 4.07
N SER A 130 1.38 -11.23 4.76
CA SER A 130 1.20 -11.31 6.22
C SER A 130 0.08 -12.29 6.60
N SER A 131 -0.98 -12.35 5.79
CA SER A 131 -2.08 -13.31 5.95
C SER A 131 -2.70 -13.62 4.58
N ILE A 132 -3.10 -14.86 4.37
CA ILE A 132 -3.75 -15.35 3.16
C ILE A 132 -4.92 -16.24 3.58
N ASN A 133 -6.07 -16.10 2.91
CA ASN A 133 -7.21 -17.00 3.14
C ASN A 133 -7.90 -17.30 1.81
N LYS A 134 -8.34 -18.55 1.64
CA LYS A 134 -9.22 -18.96 0.54
C LYS A 134 -10.61 -18.36 0.71
N LEU A 135 -11.24 -18.02 -0.41
CA LEU A 135 -12.59 -17.49 -0.48
C LEU A 135 -13.48 -18.40 -1.31
N ASN A 136 -14.73 -18.54 -0.87
CA ASN A 136 -15.68 -19.51 -1.43
C ASN A 136 -16.60 -18.92 -2.51
N SER A 137 -16.43 -17.64 -2.87
CA SER A 137 -17.33 -16.96 -3.81
C SER A 137 -16.64 -15.82 -4.54
N PHE A 138 -16.96 -15.68 -5.83
CA PHE A 138 -16.58 -14.54 -6.66
C PHE A 138 -17.10 -13.19 -6.13
N ASN A 139 -18.18 -13.20 -5.35
CA ASN A 139 -18.77 -11.99 -4.78
C ASN A 139 -17.78 -11.22 -3.89
N TYR A 140 -16.80 -11.90 -3.28
CA TYR A 140 -15.76 -11.24 -2.49
C TYR A 140 -14.84 -10.37 -3.35
N LEU A 141 -14.54 -10.78 -4.59
CA LEU A 141 -13.74 -9.98 -5.53
C LEU A 141 -14.53 -8.74 -5.98
N CYS A 142 -15.80 -8.91 -6.36
CA CYS A 142 -16.68 -7.79 -6.69
C CYS A 142 -16.80 -6.80 -5.54
N HIS A 143 -17.04 -7.30 -4.32
CA HIS A 143 -17.13 -6.47 -3.13
C HIS A 143 -15.81 -5.72 -2.85
N HIS A 144 -14.67 -6.38 -3.03
CA HIS A 144 -13.36 -5.75 -2.91
C HIS A 144 -13.19 -4.59 -3.88
N HIS A 145 -13.52 -4.75 -5.16
CA HIS A 145 -13.48 -3.64 -6.12
C HIS A 145 -14.40 -2.48 -5.74
N LEU A 146 -15.61 -2.77 -5.24
CA LEU A 146 -16.52 -1.72 -4.75
C LEU A 146 -15.91 -0.94 -3.58
N LEU A 147 -15.22 -1.60 -2.65
CA LEU A 147 -14.52 -0.94 -1.54
C LEU A 147 -13.36 -0.07 -2.05
N VAL A 148 -12.61 -0.53 -3.04
CA VAL A 148 -11.53 0.24 -3.67
C VAL A 148 -12.10 1.52 -4.30
N PHE A 149 -13.18 1.42 -5.07
CA PHE A 149 -13.84 2.57 -5.67
C PHE A 149 -14.42 3.52 -4.63
N TYR A 150 -15.10 2.99 -3.61
CA TYR A 150 -15.65 3.79 -2.52
C TYR A 150 -14.57 4.61 -1.81
N ASN A 151 -13.45 3.98 -1.46
CA ASN A 151 -12.35 4.67 -0.79
C ASN A 151 -11.72 5.75 -1.68
N TYR A 152 -11.60 5.50 -2.98
CA TYR A 152 -11.11 6.49 -3.92
C TYR A 152 -12.04 7.70 -4.03
N LEU A 153 -13.35 7.46 -4.17
CA LEU A 153 -14.35 8.54 -4.25
C LEU A 153 -14.41 9.36 -2.96
N LYS A 154 -14.37 8.69 -1.81
CA LYS A 154 -14.33 9.35 -0.50
C LYS A 154 -13.08 10.24 -0.38
N TYR A 155 -11.92 9.75 -0.81
CA TYR A 155 -10.70 10.55 -0.84
C TYR A 155 -10.84 11.80 -1.71
N ILE A 156 -11.41 11.69 -2.92
CA ILE A 156 -11.66 12.86 -3.78
C ILE A 156 -12.60 13.87 -3.09
N GLU A 157 -13.65 13.38 -2.42
CA GLU A 157 -14.60 14.23 -1.70
C GLU A 157 -13.92 14.97 -0.53
N ASP A 158 -13.08 14.26 0.23
CA ASP A 158 -12.33 14.82 1.35
C ASP A 158 -11.30 15.86 0.87
N GLU A 159 -10.63 15.63 -0.26
CA GLU A 159 -9.71 16.61 -0.89
C GLU A 159 -10.45 17.88 -1.33
N LYS A 160 -11.69 17.78 -1.83
CA LYS A 160 -12.52 18.95 -2.19
C LYS A 160 -12.98 19.75 -0.96
N LYS A 161 -13.07 19.12 0.21
CA LYS A 161 -13.50 19.76 1.46
C LYS A 161 -12.37 20.46 2.21
N LYS A 162 -11.11 20.18 1.86
CA LYS A 162 -9.97 20.90 2.44
C LYS A 162 -10.05 22.38 2.01
N PRO A 163 -10.20 23.32 2.95
CA PRO A 163 -10.25 24.73 2.61
C PRO A 163 -8.92 25.14 1.96
N ILE A 164 -9.01 25.92 0.88
CA ILE A 164 -7.88 26.60 0.25
C ILE A 164 -7.43 27.70 1.23
N GLU A 165 -6.63 27.36 2.24
CA GLU A 165 -6.12 28.33 3.22
C GLU A 165 -4.70 28.83 2.92
N ASP A 166 -4.03 28.34 1.87
CA ASP A 166 -2.62 28.70 1.59
C ASP A 166 -2.39 29.62 0.37
N GLU A 167 -3.43 30.24 -0.21
CA GLU A 167 -3.25 31.22 -1.31
C GLU A 167 -3.88 32.60 -1.02
N LYS A 168 -3.68 33.11 0.19
CA LYS A 168 -3.86 34.56 0.47
C LYS A 168 -2.70 35.10 1.30
N SER A 169 -1.54 35.23 0.67
CA SER A 169 -0.57 36.26 0.99
C SER A 169 0.11 36.64 -0.32
N GLU A 170 -0.12 37.89 -0.76
CA GLU A 170 0.52 38.57 -1.90
C GLU A 170 0.04 38.19 -3.33
N ASN A 171 -1.04 38.81 -3.77
CA ASN A 171 -0.92 40.01 -4.63
C ASN A 171 -2.31 40.50 -5.10
N ASP A 172 -2.57 41.77 -4.81
CA ASP A 172 -3.69 42.54 -5.35
C ASP A 172 -3.50 42.79 -6.85
N GLY A 173 -4.59 42.72 -7.62
CA GLY A 173 -4.71 43.50 -8.86
C GLY A 173 -5.23 42.76 -10.10
N GLU A 174 -6.50 43.04 -10.44
CA GLU A 174 -7.08 43.10 -11.80
C GLU A 174 -7.54 41.80 -12.53
N GLY A 175 -8.83 41.49 -12.34
CA GLY A 175 -9.88 41.39 -13.38
C GLY A 175 -9.68 40.56 -14.65
N ASN A 176 -10.36 39.40 -14.74
CA ASN A 176 -11.55 39.17 -15.61
C ASN A 176 -12.06 37.72 -15.53
N PRO A 177 -13.36 37.45 -15.75
CA PRO A 177 -13.96 36.12 -15.62
C PRO A 177 -14.03 35.34 -16.95
N SER A 178 -14.27 34.04 -16.81
CA SER A 178 -14.72 33.05 -17.81
C SER A 178 -13.65 32.20 -18.52
N SER A 179 -13.47 30.98 -18.03
CA SER A 179 -13.53 29.78 -18.89
C SER A 179 -14.08 28.61 -18.08
N VAL A 180 -15.26 28.12 -18.47
CA VAL A 180 -15.79 26.84 -18.02
C VAL A 180 -14.92 25.77 -18.65
N GLN A 181 -13.90 25.31 -17.93
CA GLN A 181 -13.12 24.14 -18.36
C GLN A 181 -13.92 22.89 -18.02
N ASN A 182 -14.35 22.19 -19.07
CA ASN A 182 -14.90 20.85 -19.01
C ASN A 182 -13.98 19.98 -18.17
N ASN A 183 -14.50 19.54 -17.03
CA ASN A 183 -13.80 18.69 -16.08
C ASN A 183 -13.83 17.24 -16.59
N GLU A 184 -13.09 16.98 -17.67
CA GLU A 184 -12.84 15.61 -18.15
C GLU A 184 -11.92 14.93 -17.13
N ASN A 185 -12.53 14.17 -16.22
CA ASN A 185 -11.81 13.48 -15.15
C ASN A 185 -10.89 12.40 -15.76
N PRO A 186 -9.55 12.56 -15.70
CA PRO A 186 -8.59 11.69 -16.39
C PRO A 186 -8.64 10.23 -15.91
N PHE A 187 -9.33 9.97 -14.79
CA PHE A 187 -9.56 8.63 -14.29
C PHE A 187 -10.41 7.77 -15.24
N PHE A 188 -11.47 8.32 -15.83
CA PHE A 188 -12.41 7.56 -16.69
C PHE A 188 -11.83 7.22 -18.06
N ASN A 189 -10.94 8.05 -18.59
CA ASN A 189 -10.22 7.76 -19.83
C ASN A 189 -9.22 6.59 -19.69
N SER A 190 -8.98 6.10 -18.47
CA SER A 190 -8.05 4.99 -18.21
C SER A 190 -8.70 3.61 -18.04
N PHE A 191 -10.04 3.52 -18.11
CA PHE A 191 -10.78 2.25 -18.00
C PHE A 191 -11.32 1.72 -19.33
N PHE A 192 -11.44 2.57 -20.35
CA PHE A 192 -12.01 2.24 -21.65
C PHE A 192 -11.07 2.59 -22.80
N TYR A 193 -9.83 2.12 -22.75
CA TYR A 193 -8.96 1.92 -23.93
C TYR A 193 -8.02 0.75 -23.68
#